data_AF-A0A918P5G4-F1
#
_entry.id   AF-A0A918P5G4-F1
#
_cell.length_a   1.000
_cell.length_b   1.000
_cell.length_c   1.000
_cell.angle_alpha   90.00
_cell.angle_beta   90.00
_cell.angle_gamma   90.00
#
_symmetry.space_group_name_H-M   'P 1'
#
loop_
_entity.id
_entity.type
_entity.pdbx_description
1 polymer ?
#
loop_
_entity_poly.entity_id
_entity_poly.type
_entity_poly.pdbx_seq_one_letter_code
_entity_poly.pdbx_strand_id
1 'polypeptide(L)'
;MQYREKPGDRGLVRLFGPAVANHNLTLSGVRKRAGKALDRFDRYVRLELESQGVALPPAVDLVSCPNCELALGSEHPQSDTILAWMSGNVKLAKRFKEVEVLYELIRAAEQPDAGLPDEICFHIGVTSAGPVAYFAVHLCETPA
;
A
#
# COMPACT_ATOMS: atom_id res chain seq x y z
N MET A 1 -2.61 -35.79 -6.38
CA MET A 1 -2.52 -34.94 -5.17
C MET A 1 -3.74 -34.05 -5.14
N GLN A 2 -4.62 -34.19 -4.14
CA GLN A 2 -5.73 -33.26 -3.95
C GLN A 2 -5.21 -32.04 -3.18
N TYR A 3 -5.28 -30.86 -3.79
CA TYR A 3 -4.93 -29.61 -3.12
C TYR A 3 -6.01 -29.31 -2.06
N ARG A 4 -5.64 -29.37 -0.78
CA ARG A 4 -6.54 -29.00 0.31
C ARG A 4 -6.56 -27.47 0.40
N GLU A 5 -7.60 -26.85 -0.12
CA GLU A 5 -7.79 -25.40 -0.08
C GLU A 5 -7.74 -24.86 1.36
N LYS A 6 -6.94 -23.82 1.58
CA LYS A 6 -6.93 -23.05 2.84
C LYS A 6 -8.00 -21.95 2.77
N PRO A 7 -8.59 -21.54 3.91
CA PRO A 7 -9.68 -20.55 3.93
C PRO A 7 -9.39 -19.27 3.15
N GLY A 8 -8.16 -18.74 3.21
CA GLY A 8 -7.77 -17.52 2.48
C GLY A 8 -7.53 -17.71 0.97
N ASP A 9 -7.25 -18.93 0.51
CA ASP A 9 -7.14 -19.21 -0.92
C ASP A 9 -8.52 -19.25 -1.59
N ARG A 10 -9.59 -19.54 -0.83
CA ARG A 10 -10.98 -19.48 -1.31
C ARG A 10 -11.40 -18.06 -1.74
N GLY A 11 -10.93 -17.04 -1.02
CA GLY A 11 -11.19 -15.65 -1.39
C GLY A 11 -10.57 -15.29 -2.73
N LEU A 12 -9.34 -15.74 -3.00
CA LEU A 12 -8.70 -15.56 -4.30
C LEU A 12 -9.44 -16.29 -5.43
N VAL A 13 -9.90 -17.52 -5.18
CA VAL A 13 -10.72 -18.28 -6.14
C VAL A 13 -12.03 -17.56 -6.45
N ARG A 14 -12.65 -16.89 -5.48
CA ARG A 14 -13.85 -16.07 -5.73
C ARG A 14 -13.53 -14.84 -6.59
N LEU A 15 -12.41 -14.17 -6.35
CA LEU A 15 -12.01 -12.96 -7.08
C LEU A 15 -11.61 -13.24 -8.54
N PHE A 16 -10.93 -14.35 -8.79
CA PHE A 16 -10.32 -14.62 -10.09
C PHE A 16 -10.78 -15.92 -10.76
N GLY A 17 -11.69 -16.67 -10.13
CA GLY A 17 -12.19 -17.95 -10.60
C GLY A 17 -11.29 -19.15 -10.28
N PRO A 18 -11.78 -20.38 -10.56
CA PRO A 18 -11.10 -21.63 -10.19
C PRO A 18 -9.82 -21.90 -10.99
N ALA A 19 -9.64 -21.27 -12.16
CA ALA A 19 -8.43 -21.41 -12.98
C ALA A 19 -7.17 -20.94 -12.21
N VAL A 20 -7.32 -20.03 -11.25
CA VAL A 20 -6.22 -19.50 -10.44
C VAL A 20 -5.66 -20.54 -9.46
N ALA A 21 -6.46 -21.52 -9.03
CA ALA A 21 -6.00 -22.64 -8.23
C ALA A 21 -4.97 -23.50 -8.98
N ASN A 22 -5.00 -23.51 -10.33
CA ASN A 22 -4.06 -24.23 -11.18
C ASN A 22 -2.78 -23.42 -11.49
N HIS A 23 -2.74 -22.11 -11.18
CA HIS A 23 -1.68 -21.17 -11.58
C HIS A 23 -0.81 -20.66 -10.41
N ASN A 24 -0.77 -21.37 -9.28
CA ASN A 24 0.10 -21.06 -8.13
C ASN A 24 -0.10 -19.69 -7.46
N LEU A 25 -1.17 -18.94 -7.76
CA LEU A 25 -1.49 -17.73 -6.99
C LEU A 25 -2.14 -18.16 -5.66
N THR A 26 -1.37 -18.02 -4.58
CA THR A 26 -1.81 -18.34 -3.22
C THR A 26 -1.78 -17.09 -2.37
N LEU A 27 -2.61 -17.02 -1.32
CA LEU A 27 -2.62 -15.86 -0.42
C LEU A 27 -1.24 -15.67 0.24
N SER A 28 -0.54 -16.77 0.55
CA SER A 28 0.83 -16.72 1.04
C SER A 28 1.80 -16.11 0.01
N GLY A 29 1.65 -16.45 -1.28
CA GLY A 29 2.41 -15.86 -2.37
C GLY A 29 2.15 -14.37 -2.54
N VAL A 30 0.88 -13.94 -2.46
CA VAL A 30 0.48 -12.53 -2.51
C VAL A 30 1.08 -11.78 -1.32
N ARG A 31 0.94 -12.28 -0.09
CA ARG A 31 1.56 -11.68 1.12
C ARG A 31 3.07 -11.55 1.00
N LYS A 32 3.76 -12.58 0.50
CA LYS A 32 5.21 -12.53 0.26
C LYS A 32 5.58 -11.46 -0.77
N ARG A 33 4.78 -11.30 -1.82
CA ARG A 33 4.98 -10.25 -2.83
C ARG A 33 4.72 -8.86 -2.26
N ALA A 34 3.66 -8.70 -1.45
CA ALA A 34 3.31 -7.47 -0.76
C ALA A 34 4.43 -7.00 0.18
N GLY A 35 4.96 -7.90 1.02
CA GLY A 35 6.10 -7.58 1.90
C GLY A 35 7.34 -7.14 1.11
N LYS A 36 7.70 -7.87 0.04
CA LYS A 36 8.82 -7.45 -0.82
C LYS A 36 8.57 -6.10 -1.52
N ALA A 37 7.33 -5.80 -1.88
CA ALA A 37 6.98 -4.53 -2.50
C ALA A 37 7.09 -3.39 -1.48
N LEU A 38 6.61 -3.61 -0.25
CA LEU A 38 6.72 -2.69 0.86
C LEU A 38 8.19 -2.40 1.22
N ASP A 39 9.05 -3.42 1.29
CA ASP A 39 10.49 -3.24 1.53
C ASP A 39 11.18 -2.41 0.43
N ARG A 40 10.78 -2.62 -0.83
CA ARG A 40 11.29 -1.85 -1.97
C ARG A 40 10.78 -0.42 -1.97
N PHE A 41 9.54 -0.21 -1.53
CA PHE A 41 8.95 1.12 -1.37
C PHE A 41 9.70 1.88 -0.28
N ASP A 42 9.82 1.31 0.91
CA ASP A 42 10.53 1.89 2.06
C ASP A 42 11.96 2.34 1.70
N ARG A 43 12.74 1.43 1.11
CA ARG A 43 14.11 1.74 0.68
C ARG A 43 14.16 2.88 -0.33
N TYR A 44 13.22 2.91 -1.27
CA TYR A 44 13.16 3.98 -2.26
C TYR A 44 12.84 5.32 -1.60
N VAL A 45 11.80 5.37 -0.76
CA VAL A 45 11.40 6.60 -0.06
C VAL A 45 12.53 7.10 0.84
N ARG A 46 13.15 6.25 1.66
CA ARG A 46 14.25 6.65 2.54
C ARG A 46 15.42 7.25 1.78
N LEU A 47 15.88 6.59 0.73
CA LEU A 47 17.01 7.09 -0.06
C LEU A 47 16.73 8.47 -0.67
N GLU A 48 15.50 8.68 -1.17
CA GLU A 48 15.10 9.94 -1.78
C GLU A 48 14.95 11.06 -0.73
N LEU A 49 14.33 10.76 0.42
CA LEU A 49 14.19 11.69 1.53
C LEU A 49 15.56 12.08 2.12
N GLU A 50 16.43 11.10 2.37
CA GLU A 50 17.80 11.32 2.85
C GLU A 50 18.59 12.20 1.87
N SER A 51 18.46 11.97 0.56
CA SER A 51 19.12 12.78 -0.47
C SER A 51 18.67 14.24 -0.48
N GLN A 52 17.51 14.54 0.10
CA GLN A 52 16.94 15.88 0.25
C GLN A 52 17.14 16.46 1.65
N GLY A 53 17.89 15.77 2.52
CA GLY A 53 18.10 16.20 3.90
C GLY A 53 16.86 16.08 4.78
N VAL A 54 15.89 15.25 4.39
CA VAL A 54 14.73 14.93 5.23
C VAL A 54 15.11 13.80 6.17
N ALA A 55 15.05 14.06 7.47
CA ALA A 55 15.39 13.09 8.50
C ALA A 55 14.14 12.33 8.98
N LEU A 56 14.31 11.05 9.28
CA LEU A 56 13.35 10.25 10.05
C LEU A 56 13.97 9.97 11.42
N PRO A 57 13.27 10.17 12.56
CA PRO A 57 11.89 10.65 12.74
C PRO A 57 11.71 12.18 12.61
N PRO A 58 10.46 12.70 12.45
CA PRO A 58 9.17 11.99 12.54
C PRO A 58 8.87 11.07 11.35
N ALA A 59 7.89 10.18 11.49
CA ALA A 59 7.49 9.28 10.42
C ALA A 59 6.86 10.07 9.26
N VAL A 60 7.08 9.59 8.04
CA VAL A 60 6.42 10.12 6.84
C VAL A 60 5.32 9.14 6.46
N ASP A 61 4.07 9.58 6.52
CA ASP A 61 2.92 8.79 6.09
C ASP A 61 2.46 9.24 4.70
N LEU A 62 2.42 8.31 3.75
CA LEU A 62 1.89 8.57 2.42
C LEU A 62 0.51 7.93 2.30
N VAL A 63 -0.46 8.66 1.78
CA VAL A 63 -1.86 8.23 1.69
C VAL A 63 -2.42 8.37 0.28
N SER A 64 -3.20 7.38 -0.13
CA SER A 64 -4.00 7.38 -1.36
C SER A 64 -5.43 6.99 -1.01
N CYS A 65 -6.38 7.82 -1.42
CA CYS A 65 -7.81 7.54 -1.31
C CYS A 65 -8.41 7.35 -2.71
N PRO A 66 -9.60 6.73 -2.81
CA PRO A 66 -10.32 6.64 -4.09
C PRO A 66 -10.47 8.03 -4.73
N ASN A 67 -9.99 8.17 -5.97
CA ASN A 67 -10.01 9.42 -6.76
C ASN A 67 -9.16 10.58 -6.23
N CYS A 68 -8.32 10.37 -5.22
CA CYS A 68 -7.36 11.38 -4.76
C CYS A 68 -5.98 11.15 -5.39
N GLU A 69 -5.21 12.23 -5.50
CA GLU A 69 -3.77 12.11 -5.74
C GLU A 69 -3.06 11.58 -4.49
N LEU A 70 -1.86 11.05 -4.67
CA LEU A 70 -1.01 10.62 -3.56
C LEU A 70 -0.65 11.84 -2.69
N ALA A 71 -1.00 11.80 -1.41
CA ALA A 71 -0.83 12.90 -0.48
C ALA A 71 0.05 12.52 0.73
N LEU A 72 0.52 13.55 1.44
CA LEU A 72 1.23 13.41 2.70
C LEU A 72 0.20 13.37 3.85
N GLY A 73 0.08 12.24 4.53
CA GLY A 73 -0.86 12.01 5.62
C GLY A 73 -0.35 12.41 7.01
N SER A 74 0.96 12.63 7.15
CA SER A 74 1.61 12.98 8.42
C SER A 74 1.98 14.46 8.51
N GLU A 75 1.85 15.05 9.69
CA GLU A 75 2.51 16.33 10.00
C GLU A 75 4.03 16.12 10.14
N HIS A 76 4.81 16.76 9.27
CA HIS A 76 6.28 16.68 9.27
C HIS A 76 6.89 18.08 9.25
N PRO A 77 7.93 18.40 10.04
CA PRO A 77 8.59 19.72 10.02
C PRO A 77 9.16 20.13 8.66
N GLN A 78 9.33 19.16 7.77
CA GLN A 78 9.84 19.33 6.39
C GLN A 78 8.77 18.96 5.35
N SER A 79 7.49 19.19 5.66
CA SER A 79 6.36 18.87 4.78
C SER A 79 6.53 19.46 3.39
N ASP A 80 6.99 20.71 3.28
CA ASP A 80 7.14 21.40 1.98
C ASP A 80 8.15 20.67 1.08
N THR A 81 9.27 20.25 1.64
CA THR A 81 10.28 19.46 0.92
C THR A 81 9.72 18.11 0.47
N ILE A 82 8.99 17.43 1.35
CA ILE A 82 8.38 16.12 1.05
C ILE A 82 7.32 16.29 -0.05
N LEU A 83 6.44 17.27 0.06
CA LEU A 83 5.39 17.55 -0.93
C LEU A 83 5.99 17.94 -2.28
N ALA A 84 7.05 18.75 -2.31
CA ALA A 84 7.75 19.11 -3.54
C ALA A 84 8.34 17.86 -4.23
N TRP A 85 8.91 16.93 -3.46
CA TRP A 85 9.41 15.66 -3.98
C TRP A 85 8.31 14.71 -4.48
N MET A 86 7.15 14.72 -3.82
CA MET A 86 6.00 13.90 -4.22
C MET A 86 5.37 14.41 -5.52
N SER A 87 5.34 15.72 -5.72
CA SER A 87 4.71 16.37 -6.87
C SER A 87 5.28 15.86 -8.19
N GLY A 88 4.41 15.29 -9.04
CA GLY A 88 4.79 14.73 -10.33
C GLY A 88 5.67 13.48 -10.28
N ASN A 89 5.93 12.91 -9.09
CA ASN A 89 6.81 11.76 -8.95
C ASN A 89 6.10 10.45 -9.33
N VAL A 90 6.10 10.16 -10.63
CA VAL A 90 5.49 8.97 -11.22
C VAL A 90 6.09 7.66 -10.64
N LYS A 91 7.38 7.66 -10.27
CA LYS A 91 8.04 6.48 -9.73
C LYS A 91 7.55 6.16 -8.31
N LEU A 92 7.36 7.20 -7.49
CA LEU A 92 6.75 7.08 -6.17
C LEU A 92 5.31 6.56 -6.29
N ALA A 93 4.48 7.22 -7.08
CA ALA A 93 3.08 6.84 -7.29
C ALA A 93 2.93 5.38 -7.78
N LYS A 94 3.76 4.95 -8.74
CA LYS A 94 3.74 3.56 -9.23
C LYS A 94 4.09 2.54 -8.15
N ARG A 95 5.12 2.82 -7.33
CA ARG A 95 5.54 1.91 -6.25
C ARG A 95 4.51 1.86 -5.14
N PHE A 96 3.93 3.00 -4.80
CA PHE A 96 2.82 3.09 -3.85
C PHE A 96 1.64 2.23 -4.32
N LYS A 97 1.21 2.42 -5.58
CA LYS A 97 0.09 1.68 -6.17
C LYS A 97 0.34 0.18 -6.24
N GLU A 98 1.59 -0.25 -6.49
CA GLU A 98 1.94 -1.68 -6.42
C GLU A 98 1.66 -2.26 -5.04
N VAL A 99 2.05 -1.56 -3.97
CA VAL A 99 1.81 -2.01 -2.60
C VAL A 99 0.31 -1.99 -2.28
N GLU A 100 -0.38 -0.89 -2.58
CA GLU A 100 -1.82 -0.71 -2.38
C GLU A 100 -2.62 -1.87 -2.97
N VAL A 101 -2.45 -2.15 -4.27
CA VAL A 101 -3.17 -3.23 -4.97
C VAL A 101 -2.90 -4.61 -4.34
N LEU A 102 -1.67 -4.86 -3.88
CA LEU A 102 -1.35 -6.14 -3.23
C LEU A 102 -2.04 -6.27 -1.86
N TYR A 103 -2.13 -5.18 -1.10
CA TYR A 103 -2.83 -5.17 0.19
C TYR A 103 -4.35 -5.20 0.04
N GLU A 104 -4.90 -4.53 -0.97
CA GLU A 104 -6.32 -4.65 -1.36
C GLU A 104 -6.66 -6.09 -1.72
N LEU A 105 -5.78 -6.76 -2.49
CA LEU A 105 -6.00 -8.16 -2.85
C LEU A 105 -5.97 -9.08 -1.63
N ILE A 106 -5.04 -8.87 -0.70
CA ILE A 106 -4.97 -9.64 0.55
C ILE A 106 -6.26 -9.45 1.34
N ARG A 107 -6.72 -8.20 1.51
CA ARG A 107 -7.94 -7.88 2.23
C ARG A 107 -9.16 -8.51 1.57
N ALA A 108 -9.32 -8.36 0.26
CA ALA A 108 -10.44 -8.93 -0.48
C ALA A 108 -10.46 -10.47 -0.43
N ALA A 109 -9.29 -11.11 -0.36
CA ALA A 109 -9.20 -12.56 -0.18
C ALA A 109 -9.53 -13.01 1.25
N GLU A 110 -9.17 -12.22 2.25
CA GLU A 110 -9.45 -12.51 3.67
C GLU A 110 -10.89 -12.20 4.08
N GLN A 111 -11.50 -11.20 3.43
CA GLN A 111 -12.83 -10.68 3.73
C GLN A 111 -13.68 -10.61 2.45
N PRO A 112 -13.99 -11.74 1.80
CA PRO A 112 -14.62 -11.75 0.47
C PRO A 112 -16.05 -11.20 0.43
N ASP A 113 -16.70 -11.04 1.59
CA ASP A 113 -18.05 -10.49 1.74
C ASP A 113 -18.06 -9.05 2.26
N ALA A 114 -16.90 -8.48 2.60
CA ALA A 114 -16.78 -7.10 3.02
C ALA A 114 -16.19 -6.26 1.87
N GLY A 115 -16.98 -5.34 1.34
CA GLY A 115 -16.46 -4.29 0.45
C GLY A 115 -15.46 -3.39 1.19
N LEU A 116 -14.62 -2.70 0.44
CA LEU A 116 -13.88 -1.55 0.95
C LEU A 116 -14.88 -0.38 1.01
N PRO A 117 -15.17 0.21 2.18
CA PRO A 117 -15.92 1.46 2.24
C PRO A 117 -15.16 2.56 1.50
N ASP A 118 -15.90 3.46 0.84
CA ASP A 118 -15.33 4.54 0.02
C ASP A 118 -14.49 5.53 0.86
N GLU A 119 -14.73 5.57 2.17
CA GLU A 119 -14.04 6.44 3.13
C GLU A 119 -12.68 5.88 3.59
N ILE A 120 -12.35 4.64 3.22
CA ILE A 120 -11.08 4.02 3.60
C ILE A 120 -10.02 4.31 2.54
N CYS A 121 -8.91 4.86 3.02
CA CYS A 121 -7.71 5.12 2.24
C CYS A 121 -6.61 4.13 2.60
N PHE A 122 -5.68 3.94 1.67
CA PHE A 122 -4.49 3.14 1.91
C PHE A 122 -3.32 4.04 2.29
N HIS A 123 -2.58 3.60 3.31
CA HIS A 123 -1.47 4.33 3.88
C HIS A 123 -0.20 3.49 3.86
N ILE A 124 0.94 4.15 3.65
CA ILE A 124 2.26 3.59 3.94
C ILE A 124 3.03 4.58 4.82
N GLY A 125 3.16 4.23 6.09
CA GLY A 125 4.01 4.92 7.05
C GLY A 125 5.45 4.45 6.97
N VAL A 126 6.38 5.35 6.66
CA VAL A 126 7.83 5.12 6.72
C VAL A 126 8.34 5.62 8.07
N THR A 127 8.66 4.69 8.97
CA THR A 127 9.01 4.98 10.37
C THR A 127 10.48 4.65 10.66
N SER A 128 11.02 4.97 11.84
CA SER A 128 12.35 4.50 12.24
C SER A 128 12.43 2.97 12.44
N ALA A 129 11.30 2.30 12.68
CA ALA A 129 11.22 0.84 12.89
C ALA A 129 10.98 0.03 11.61
N GLY A 130 10.81 0.70 10.48
CA GLY A 130 10.48 0.09 9.19
C GLY A 130 9.13 0.59 8.63
N PRO A 131 8.73 0.08 7.46
CA PRO A 131 7.49 0.49 6.82
C PRO A 131 6.27 -0.21 7.41
N VAL A 132 5.15 0.50 7.48
CA VAL A 132 3.86 -0.02 7.90
C VAL A 132 2.81 0.33 6.85
N ALA A 133 2.16 -0.69 6.30
CA ALA A 133 1.04 -0.52 5.38
C ALA A 133 -0.28 -0.80 6.11
N TYR A 134 -1.25 0.10 5.98
CA TYR A 134 -2.53 -0.01 6.67
C TYR A 134 -3.66 0.69 5.92
N PHE A 135 -4.89 0.38 6.32
CA PHE A 135 -6.11 1.01 5.84
C PHE A 135 -6.69 1.87 6.97
N ALA A 136 -7.00 3.13 6.69
CA ALA A 136 -7.58 4.05 7.67
C ALA A 136 -8.51 5.05 6.97
N VAL A 137 -9.37 5.71 7.75
CA VAL A 137 -10.16 6.83 7.24
C VAL A 137 -9.25 8.04 7.11
N HIS A 138 -9.26 8.68 5.95
CA HIS A 138 -8.56 9.93 5.70
C HIS A 138 -9.47 10.88 4.92
N LEU A 139 -9.52 12.14 5.37
CA LEU A 139 -10.29 13.17 4.69
C LEU A 139 -9.39 13.78 3.62
N CYS A 140 -9.60 13.42 2.36
CA CYS A 140 -9.01 14.19 1.27
C CYS A 140 -9.60 15.59 1.29
N GLU A 141 -8.77 16.60 1.53
CA GLU A 141 -9.14 17.97 1.22
C GLU A 141 -9.16 18.09 -0.31
N THR A 142 -10.36 18.25 -0.88
CA THR A 142 -10.49 18.56 -2.31
C THR A 142 -9.81 19.91 -2.54
N PRO A 143 -8.81 20.02 -3.45
CA PRO A 143 -8.29 21.33 -3.80
C PRO A 143 -9.44 22.17 -4.38
N ALA A 144 -9.61 23.38 -3.84
CA ALA A 144 -10.63 24.35 -4.24
C ALA A 144 -10.44 24.84 -5.68
#